data_AF-A0A815ESW1-F1
#
_entry.id   AF-A0A815ESW1-F1
#
_cell.length_a   1.000
_cell.length_b   1.000
_cell.length_c   1.000
_cell.angle_alpha   90.00
_cell.angle_beta   90.00
_cell.angle_gamma   90.00
#
_symmetry.space_group_name_H-M   'P 1'
#
loop_
_entity.id
_entity.type
_entity.pdbx_description
1 polymer ?
#
loop_
_entity_poly.entity_id
_entity_poly.type
_entity_poly.pdbx_seq_one_letter_code
_entity_poly.pdbx_strand_id
1 'polypeptide(L)'
;MADTKSKENDTDVIVEKEDASETLTEGLIVRPPNPADLPLGPYFQFITTDLEKMQWIGSVLVCRHIGFDGPKIEFTADVKIDYDRDILYEDLFGMCAYRINLYIEIPPGEGEEKITWKTDWGHSLSNDAFYISRYNQKWRSGFFFIEWI
;
A
#
# COMPACT_ATOMS: atom_id res chain seq x y z
N MET A 1 -0.89 -92.90 38.17
CA MET A 1 -1.23 -92.42 36.82
C MET A 1 -0.83 -90.95 36.82
N ALA A 2 0.40 -90.61 36.41
CA ALA A 2 0.85 -90.45 35.02
C ALA A 2 0.02 -89.34 34.31
N ASP A 3 0.54 -88.34 33.64
CA ASP A 3 1.90 -87.81 33.41
C ASP A 3 1.71 -86.53 32.56
N THR A 4 2.71 -85.63 32.53
CA THR A 4 3.16 -84.92 31.32
C THR A 4 2.47 -83.63 30.77
N LYS A 5 3.26 -82.54 30.88
CA LYS A 5 3.70 -81.49 29.90
C LYS A 5 2.74 -80.59 29.11
N SER A 6 2.99 -79.28 29.30
CA SER A 6 3.25 -78.19 28.33
C SER A 6 3.05 -78.45 26.83
N LYS A 7 2.46 -77.48 26.11
CA LYS A 7 2.97 -76.98 24.82
C LYS A 7 2.32 -75.68 24.32
N GLU A 8 3.20 -74.87 23.75
CA GLU A 8 3.04 -73.68 22.91
C GLU A 8 2.27 -73.91 21.58
N ASN A 9 1.83 -72.77 21.04
CA ASN A 9 1.85 -72.32 19.65
C ASN A 9 0.61 -72.37 18.73
N ASP A 10 0.40 -71.17 18.16
CA ASP A 10 0.16 -70.81 16.75
C ASP A 10 -1.27 -70.81 16.15
N THR A 11 -1.67 -69.56 15.82
CA THR A 11 -2.35 -69.05 14.59
C THR A 11 -3.61 -69.77 14.10
N ASP A 12 -4.73 -69.11 13.78
CA ASP A 12 -4.89 -68.03 12.82
C ASP A 12 -6.29 -67.38 12.94
N VAL A 13 -6.46 -66.29 12.19
CA VAL A 13 -7.69 -65.73 11.61
C VAL A 13 -8.16 -64.39 12.19
N ILE A 14 -7.76 -63.38 11.42
CA ILE A 14 -8.21 -61.99 11.36
C ILE A 14 -9.73 -61.91 11.17
N VAL A 15 -10.40 -61.08 11.96
CA VAL A 15 -11.62 -60.39 11.54
C VAL A 15 -11.47 -58.91 11.92
N GLU A 16 -11.17 -58.11 10.90
CA GLU A 16 -11.23 -56.66 10.94
C GLU A 16 -12.64 -56.20 11.34
N LYS A 17 -12.73 -55.14 12.15
CA LYS A 17 -13.77 -54.12 12.02
C LYS A 17 -13.41 -52.83 12.76
N GLU A 18 -12.96 -51.87 11.93
CA GLU A 18 -13.34 -50.44 11.91
C GLU A 18 -13.09 -49.59 13.15
N ASP A 19 -11.95 -48.90 13.08
CA ASP A 19 -11.78 -47.44 13.16
C ASP A 19 -12.97 -46.57 13.62
N ALA A 20 -12.69 -45.76 14.64
CA ALA A 20 -13.13 -44.37 14.68
C ALA A 20 -12.04 -43.52 15.38
N SER A 21 -10.83 -43.52 14.80
CA SER A 21 -9.93 -42.40 14.98
C SER A 21 -10.51 -41.23 14.19
N GLU A 22 -11.21 -40.32 14.87
CA GLU A 22 -11.59 -39.01 14.31
C GLU A 22 -10.31 -38.23 13.95
N THR A 23 -9.76 -38.51 12.77
CA THR A 23 -8.96 -37.53 12.05
C THR A 23 -9.88 -36.37 11.72
N LEU A 24 -9.80 -35.31 12.53
CA LEU A 24 -10.21 -33.97 12.16
C LEU A 24 -9.53 -33.64 10.84
N THR A 25 -10.24 -33.87 9.75
CA THR A 25 -9.92 -33.28 8.46
C THR A 25 -10.09 -31.78 8.67
N GLU A 26 -8.99 -31.07 8.90
CA GLU A 26 -8.90 -29.64 8.63
C GLU A 26 -9.36 -29.48 7.18
N GLY A 27 -10.65 -29.20 7.00
CA GLY A 27 -11.19 -28.85 5.72
C GLY A 27 -10.33 -27.71 5.21
N LEU A 28 -9.65 -27.93 4.09
CA LEU A 28 -9.01 -26.85 3.34
C LEU A 28 -10.09 -25.80 3.13
N ILE A 29 -10.09 -24.76 3.96
CA ILE A 29 -10.94 -23.61 3.76
C ILE A 29 -10.36 -22.95 2.51
N VAL A 30 -10.88 -23.36 1.35
CA VAL A 30 -10.62 -22.70 0.07
C VAL A 30 -11.34 -21.36 0.17
N ARG A 31 -10.68 -20.40 0.81
CA ARG A 31 -11.11 -19.01 0.74
C ARG A 31 -10.97 -18.62 -0.72
N PRO A 32 -12.01 -18.04 -1.35
CA PRO A 32 -11.82 -17.43 -2.65
C PRO A 32 -10.62 -16.48 -2.58
N PRO A 33 -9.80 -16.39 -3.64
CA PRO A 33 -8.69 -15.44 -3.68
C PRO A 33 -9.21 -14.07 -3.26
N ASN A 34 -8.51 -13.39 -2.36
CA ASN A 34 -8.88 -12.01 -2.03
C ASN A 34 -8.97 -11.23 -3.35
N PRO A 35 -10.06 -10.47 -3.57
CA PRO A 35 -10.11 -9.58 -4.72
C PRO A 35 -8.86 -8.70 -4.69
N ALA A 36 -8.27 -8.42 -5.85
CA ALA A 36 -7.09 -7.58 -5.90
C ALA A 36 -7.35 -6.27 -5.15
N ASP A 37 -6.50 -5.97 -4.17
CA ASP A 37 -6.70 -4.80 -3.31
C ASP A 37 -6.79 -3.54 -4.16
N LEU A 38 -7.76 -2.67 -3.81
CA LEU A 38 -7.96 -1.41 -4.50
C LEU A 38 -6.68 -0.56 -4.39
N PRO A 39 -6.32 0.19 -5.45
CA PRO A 39 -5.20 1.12 -5.36
C PRO A 39 -5.45 2.14 -4.24
N LEU A 40 -4.38 2.49 -3.52
CA LEU A 40 -4.43 3.49 -2.44
C LEU A 40 -3.60 4.72 -2.82
N GLY A 41 -4.15 5.89 -2.50
CA GLY A 41 -3.56 7.19 -2.83
C GLY A 41 -4.09 7.78 -4.14
N PRO A 42 -3.38 8.75 -4.74
CA PRO A 42 -2.15 9.36 -4.24
C PRO A 42 -2.34 10.16 -2.94
N TYR A 43 -1.44 9.98 -1.98
CA TYR A 43 -1.39 10.79 -0.75
C TYR A 43 -0.22 11.76 -0.80
N PHE A 44 -0.53 13.05 -0.79
CA PHE A 44 0.46 14.11 -0.89
C PHE A 44 0.97 14.53 0.48
N GLN A 45 2.28 14.72 0.57
CA GLN A 45 2.95 15.20 1.77
C GLN A 45 3.89 16.34 1.40
N PHE A 46 3.76 17.46 2.12
CA PHE A 46 4.81 18.48 2.16
C PHE A 46 5.93 18.03 3.09
N ILE A 47 7.18 18.17 2.63
CA ILE A 47 8.36 17.87 3.44
C ILE A 47 9.02 19.16 3.90
N THR A 48 9.46 20.00 2.96
CA THR A 48 10.17 21.25 3.27
C THR A 48 10.23 22.17 2.07
N THR A 49 10.77 23.36 2.27
CA THR A 49 11.12 24.30 1.22
C THR A 49 12.62 24.57 1.24
N ASP A 50 13.29 24.41 0.10
CA ASP A 50 14.67 24.83 -0.11
C ASP A 50 14.68 26.21 -0.78
N LEU A 51 14.96 27.26 0.00
CA LEU A 51 14.97 28.64 -0.49
C LEU A 51 16.26 28.99 -1.25
N GLU A 52 17.33 28.20 -1.12
CA GLU A 52 18.55 28.41 -1.91
C GLU A 52 18.31 28.00 -3.37
N LYS A 53 17.55 26.92 -3.56
CA LYS A 53 17.16 26.43 -4.89
C LYS A 53 15.79 26.92 -5.36
N MET A 54 15.06 27.63 -4.51
CA MET A 54 13.68 28.06 -4.74
C MET A 54 12.76 26.88 -5.09
N GLN A 55 12.82 25.82 -4.27
CA GLN A 55 12.10 24.56 -4.51
C GLN A 55 11.19 24.20 -3.34
N TRP A 56 9.94 23.86 -3.67
CA TRP A 56 9.03 23.15 -2.81
C TRP A 56 9.34 21.65 -2.92
N ILE A 57 9.59 21.02 -1.77
CA ILE A 57 9.95 19.61 -1.70
C ILE A 57 8.83 18.86 -0.98
N GLY A 58 8.33 17.83 -1.64
CA GLY A 58 7.29 16.96 -1.10
C GLY A 58 7.40 15.55 -1.62
N SER A 59 6.42 14.74 -1.29
CA SER A 59 6.32 13.38 -1.79
C SER A 59 4.89 12.94 -1.97
N VAL A 60 4.69 11.96 -2.82
CA VAL A 60 3.41 11.28 -3.01
C VAL A 60 3.57 9.82 -2.67
N LEU A 61 2.74 9.31 -1.76
CA LEU A 61 2.63 7.89 -1.49
C LEU A 61 1.54 7.29 -2.37
N VAL A 62 1.89 6.22 -3.07
CA VAL A 62 0.97 5.43 -3.87
C VAL A 62 1.19 3.96 -3.58
N CYS A 63 0.11 3.21 -3.30
CA CYS A 63 0.18 1.77 -3.16
C CYS A 63 -0.60 1.09 -4.27
N ARG A 64 0.01 0.07 -4.89
CA ARG A 64 -0.60 -0.69 -5.98
C ARG A 64 -0.34 -2.17 -5.80
N HIS A 65 -1.35 -2.99 -6.07
CA HIS A 65 -1.19 -4.45 -5.95
C HIS A 65 -0.07 -4.97 -6.85
N ILE A 66 0.77 -5.87 -6.34
CA ILE A 66 2.02 -6.35 -6.96
C ILE A 66 1.84 -6.97 -8.35
N GLY A 67 0.63 -7.46 -8.65
CA GLY A 67 0.27 -8.04 -9.94
C GLY A 67 -0.05 -7.02 -11.05
N PHE A 68 0.01 -5.72 -10.77
CA PHE A 68 -0.20 -4.68 -11.77
C PHE A 68 1.06 -3.86 -12.01
N ASP A 69 1.12 -3.23 -13.18
CA ASP A 69 2.13 -2.21 -13.45
C ASP A 69 2.06 -1.07 -12.42
N GLY A 70 3.22 -0.48 -12.15
CA GLY A 70 3.32 0.65 -11.24
C GLY A 70 2.45 1.84 -11.67
N PRO A 71 2.03 2.69 -10.72
CA PRO A 71 1.16 3.82 -11.00
C PRO A 71 1.81 4.80 -11.97
N LYS A 72 1.03 5.30 -12.93
CA LYS A 72 1.44 6.39 -13.83
C LYS A 72 0.80 7.68 -13.32
N ILE A 73 1.59 8.50 -12.64
CA ILE A 73 1.17 9.83 -12.21
C ILE A 73 1.79 10.88 -13.13
N GLU A 74 0.99 11.87 -13.49
CA GLU A 74 1.40 13.01 -14.29
C GLU A 74 1.04 14.30 -13.55
N PHE A 75 1.93 15.29 -13.64
CA PHE A 75 1.76 16.61 -13.03
C PHE A 75 1.75 17.68 -14.11
N THR A 76 0.85 18.64 -13.98
CA THR A 76 0.74 19.79 -14.88
C THR A 76 0.61 21.06 -14.05
N ALA A 77 1.51 22.01 -14.30
CA ALA A 77 1.55 23.35 -13.72
C ALA A 77 2.27 24.31 -14.68
N ASP A 78 2.22 25.61 -14.40
CA ASP A 78 2.97 26.61 -15.18
C ASP A 78 4.46 26.67 -14.77
N VAL A 79 4.82 26.01 -13.67
CA VAL A 79 6.17 25.94 -13.11
C VAL A 79 6.85 24.62 -13.41
N LYS A 80 8.18 24.60 -13.30
CA LYS A 80 8.94 23.37 -13.46
C LYS A 80 8.64 22.39 -12.31
N ILE A 81 8.33 21.15 -12.67
CA ILE A 81 8.18 20.03 -11.74
C ILE A 81 9.16 18.95 -12.13
N ASP A 82 10.12 18.67 -11.25
CA ASP A 82 10.98 17.49 -11.34
C ASP A 82 10.50 16.45 -10.32
N TYR A 83 10.55 15.18 -10.69
CA TYR A 83 10.20 14.10 -9.77
C TYR A 83 10.94 12.81 -10.10
N ASP A 84 11.16 12.01 -9.07
CA ASP A 84 11.70 10.67 -9.15
C ASP A 84 10.83 9.70 -8.34
N ARG A 85 11.02 8.41 -8.57
CA ARG A 85 10.19 7.37 -7.98
C ARG A 85 11.05 6.31 -7.30
N ASP A 86 10.81 6.14 -6.01
CA ASP A 86 11.34 5.09 -5.19
C ASP A 86 10.29 4.00 -4.93
N ILE A 87 10.75 2.77 -4.73
CA ILE A 87 9.95 1.68 -4.15
C ILE A 87 10.30 1.64 -2.67
N LEU A 88 9.31 1.87 -1.80
CA LEU A 88 9.50 1.78 -0.34
C LEU A 88 9.40 0.34 0.13
N TYR A 89 8.42 -0.40 -0.41
CA TYR A 89 8.18 -1.80 -0.10
C TYR A 89 7.74 -2.52 -1.36
N GLU A 90 8.39 -3.63 -1.68
CA GLU A 90 8.03 -4.47 -2.84
C GLU A 90 6.75 -5.27 -2.58
N ASP A 91 6.55 -5.71 -1.33
CA ASP A 91 5.34 -6.42 -0.89
C ASP A 91 4.97 -5.99 0.54
N LEU A 92 3.90 -5.21 0.64
CA LEU A 92 3.22 -4.83 1.86
C LEU A 92 1.78 -5.33 1.77
N PHE A 93 1.54 -6.54 2.25
CA PHE A 93 0.22 -7.20 2.19
C PHE A 93 -0.33 -7.35 0.76
N GLY A 94 0.51 -7.73 -0.20
CA GLY A 94 0.13 -7.85 -1.61
C GLY A 94 0.17 -6.53 -2.38
N MET A 95 0.62 -5.44 -1.74
CA MET A 95 0.75 -4.11 -2.34
C MET A 95 2.21 -3.67 -2.43
N CYS A 96 2.64 -3.21 -3.59
CA CYS A 96 3.87 -2.46 -3.74
C CYS A 96 3.62 -1.00 -3.37
N ALA A 97 4.46 -0.45 -2.49
CA ALA A 97 4.38 0.94 -2.05
C ALA A 97 5.44 1.78 -2.75
N TYR A 98 5.00 2.81 -3.46
CA TYR A 98 5.84 3.74 -4.21
C TYR A 98 5.85 5.09 -3.53
N ARG A 99 7.03 5.71 -3.45
CA ARG A 99 7.18 7.12 -3.10
C ARG A 99 7.64 7.88 -4.32
N ILE A 100 6.86 8.87 -4.72
CA ILE A 100 7.25 9.80 -5.78
C ILE A 100 7.75 11.06 -5.10
N ASN A 101 9.04 11.34 -5.17
CA ASN A 101 9.63 12.55 -4.60
C ASN A 101 9.37 13.71 -5.57
N LEU A 102 8.84 14.82 -5.07
CA LEU A 102 8.47 15.99 -5.86
C LEU A 102 9.37 17.17 -5.54
N TYR A 103 9.88 17.81 -6.59
CA TYR A 103 10.66 19.04 -6.53
C TYR A 103 10.01 20.05 -7.46
N ILE A 104 9.28 21.00 -6.89
CA ILE A 104 8.49 21.97 -7.63
C ILE A 104 9.15 23.34 -7.48
N GLU A 105 9.41 24.01 -8.60
CA GLU A 105 9.91 25.37 -8.58
C GLU A 105 8.91 26.31 -7.91
N ILE A 106 9.38 27.13 -6.97
CA ILE A 106 8.58 28.17 -6.32
C ILE A 106 8.72 29.45 -7.13
N PRO A 107 7.66 29.91 -7.81
CA PRO A 107 7.75 31.11 -8.60
C PRO A 107 7.77 32.35 -7.68
N PRO A 108 8.42 33.44 -8.12
CA PRO A 108 8.35 34.71 -7.40
C PRO A 108 6.95 35.32 -7.50
N GLY A 109 6.56 36.10 -6.49
CA GLY A 109 5.30 36.86 -6.48
C GLY A 109 4.38 36.52 -5.31
N GLU A 110 3.18 37.09 -5.36
CA GLU A 110 2.11 36.86 -4.38
C GLU A 110 1.10 35.85 -4.93
N GLY A 111 0.37 35.16 -4.04
CA GLY A 111 -0.64 34.17 -4.41
C GLY A 111 -0.12 32.73 -4.36
N GLU A 112 -0.87 31.83 -4.99
CA GLU A 112 -0.62 30.40 -4.99
C GLU A 112 -0.45 29.90 -6.42
N GLU A 113 0.37 28.86 -6.60
CA GLU A 113 0.54 28.14 -7.84
C GLU A 113 -0.27 26.85 -7.78
N LYS A 114 -1.10 26.60 -8.80
CA LYS A 114 -1.95 25.42 -8.87
C LYS A 114 -1.21 24.29 -9.58
N ILE A 115 -1.02 23.17 -8.87
CA ILE A 115 -0.50 21.94 -9.47
C ILE A 115 -1.65 20.96 -9.62
N THR A 116 -1.93 20.59 -10.87
CA THR A 116 -2.88 19.53 -11.19
C THR A 116 -2.15 18.21 -11.33
N TRP A 117 -2.79 17.13 -10.91
CA TRP A 117 -2.27 15.79 -11.08
C TRP A 117 -3.32 14.86 -11.65
N LYS A 118 -2.84 13.83 -12.35
CA LYS A 118 -3.66 12.74 -12.88
C LYS A 118 -2.92 11.43 -12.66
N THR A 119 -3.61 10.44 -12.13
CA THR A 119 -3.09 9.08 -11.97
C THR A 119 -3.92 8.11 -12.78
N ASP A 120 -3.24 7.32 -13.62
CA ASP A 120 -3.82 6.17 -14.32
C ASP A 120 -3.55 4.88 -13.56
N TRP A 121 -4.65 4.23 -13.17
CA TRP A 121 -4.66 2.98 -12.42
C TRP A 121 -4.92 1.76 -13.32
N GLY A 122 -5.00 1.93 -14.65
CA GLY A 122 -5.31 0.90 -15.64
C GLY A 122 -6.79 0.51 -15.73
N HIS A 123 -7.57 0.68 -14.66
CA HIS A 123 -9.02 0.46 -14.65
C HIS A 123 -9.82 1.72 -14.29
N SER A 124 -9.16 2.74 -13.77
CA SER A 124 -9.76 4.01 -13.38
C SER A 124 -8.75 5.14 -13.54
N LEU A 125 -9.28 6.36 -13.67
CA LEU A 125 -8.50 7.58 -13.66
C LEU A 125 -8.88 8.37 -12.42
N SER A 126 -7.86 8.88 -11.71
CA SER A 126 -8.05 9.84 -10.62
C SER A 126 -7.34 11.14 -10.98
N ASN A 127 -7.95 12.26 -10.67
CA ASN A 127 -7.35 13.57 -10.88
C ASN A 127 -7.79 14.52 -9.78
N ASP A 128 -6.91 15.45 -9.42
CA ASP A 128 -7.24 16.56 -8.52
C ASP A 128 -6.17 17.66 -8.69
N ALA A 129 -6.18 18.64 -7.79
CA ALA A 129 -5.17 19.68 -7.70
C ALA A 129 -4.78 19.99 -6.26
N PHE A 130 -3.55 20.45 -6.07
CA PHE A 130 -3.11 21.10 -4.85
C PHE A 130 -2.44 22.43 -5.18
N TYR A 131 -2.20 23.23 -4.14
CA TYR A 131 -1.68 24.58 -4.28
C TYR A 131 -0.40 24.72 -3.47
N ILE A 132 0.59 25.41 -4.03
CA ILE A 132 1.80 25.82 -3.31
C ILE A 132 1.90 27.33 -3.26
N SER A 133 2.41 27.85 -2.15
CA SER A 133 2.64 29.28 -1.99
C SER A 133 3.79 29.78 -2.86
N ARG A 134 3.64 30.98 -3.42
CA ARG A 134 4.73 31.71 -4.07
C ARG A 134 5.67 32.34 -3.03
N TYR A 135 6.93 32.60 -3.40
CA TYR A 135 7.97 32.99 -2.45
C TYR A 135 7.72 34.34 -1.74
N ASN A 136 7.10 35.31 -2.41
CA ASN A 136 6.88 36.65 -1.85
C ASN A 136 5.53 36.80 -1.13
N GLN A 137 4.99 35.72 -0.59
CA GLN A 137 3.78 35.82 0.22
C GLN A 137 4.06 36.62 1.50
N LYS A 138 3.41 37.78 1.60
CA LYS A 138 3.23 38.44 2.90
C LYS A 138 2.30 37.56 3.71
N TRP A 139 2.87 36.77 4.62
CA TRP A 139 2.08 36.14 5.68
C TRP A 139 1.33 37.24 6.41
N ARG A 140 0.04 37.39 6.14
CA ARG A 140 -0.83 38.17 7.01
C ARG A 140 -0.92 37.34 8.29
N SER A 141 -0.10 37.70 9.28
CA SER A 141 -0.13 37.13 10.61
C SER A 141 -1.52 37.41 11.21
N GLY A 142 -2.48 36.53 10.92
CA GLY A 142 -3.81 36.51 11.49
C GLY A 142 -3.93 35.21 12.27
N PHE A 143 -3.77 35.29 13.58
CA PHE A 143 -4.29 34.27 14.48
C PHE A 143 -5.77 34.05 14.14
N PHE A 144 -6.15 32.84 13.73
CA PHE A 144 -7.55 32.47 13.63
C PHE A 144 -8.06 32.15 15.03
N PHE A 145 -8.86 33.06 15.60
CA PHE A 145 -9.73 32.73 16.73
C PHE A 145 -10.93 31.96 16.18
N ILE A 146 -11.11 30.73 16.63
CA ILE A 146 -12.37 30.01 16.47
C ILE A 146 -13.25 30.42 17.65
N GLU A 147 -14.20 31.32 17.42
CA GLU A 147 -15.35 31.48 18.31
C GLU A 147 -16.34 30.35 17.98
N TRP A 148 -16.57 29.46 18.96
CA TRP A 148 -17.72 28.57 18.91
C TRP A 148 -18.96 29.38 19.30
N ILE A 149 -19.95 29.46 18.40
CA ILE A 149 -21.35 29.79 18.73
C ILE A 149 -22.15 28.49 18.65
#